data_AF-A0A136K3V1-F1
#
_entry.id   AF-A0A136K3V1-F1
#
_cell.length_a   1.000
_cell.length_b   1.000
_cell.length_c   1.000
_cell.angle_alpha   90.00
_cell.angle_beta   90.00
_cell.angle_gamma   90.00
#
_symmetry.space_group_name_H-M   'P 1'
#
loop_
_entity.id
_entity.type
_entity.pdbx_description
1 polymer ?
#
loop_
_entity_poly.entity_id
_entity_poly.type
_entity_poly.pdbx_seq_one_letter_code
_entity_poly.pdbx_strand_id
1 'polypeptide(L)'
;MAESGLTPQHIEIAETFVRLYVFLTQYIDRCEDEAQRKEYPEEELQKHLSETRAKMMDILKVNPVVKGKVEKECERVLTLGAKSLKGGTDKVAALDVLGAERVVLKNKTIALSDLLAVYRAL
;
A
#
# COMPACT_ATOMS: atom_id res chain seq x y z
N MET A 1 -25.51 12.37 25.78
CA MET A 1 -24.59 12.80 24.70
C MET A 1 -23.62 11.65 24.50
N ALA A 2 -23.71 10.94 23.38
CA ALA A 2 -22.75 9.88 23.09
C ALA A 2 -21.43 10.54 22.69
N GLU A 3 -20.42 10.45 23.56
CA GLU A 3 -19.05 10.76 23.17
C GLU A 3 -18.71 9.85 21.99
N SER A 4 -18.72 10.43 20.80
CA SER A 4 -18.20 9.79 19.59
C SER A 4 -16.68 9.87 19.66
N GLY A 5 -16.11 9.25 20.69
CA GLY A 5 -14.67 9.10 20.86
C GLY A 5 -14.13 8.28 19.72
N LEU A 6 -12.98 8.70 19.21
CA LEU A 6 -12.28 7.97 18.18
C LEU A 6 -11.94 6.57 18.71
N THR A 7 -12.54 5.53 18.15
CA THR A 7 -12.36 4.17 18.69
C THR A 7 -10.98 3.63 18.31
N PRO A 8 -10.39 2.73 19.11
CA PRO A 8 -9.16 2.00 18.75
C PRO A 8 -9.21 1.37 17.35
N GLN A 9 -10.41 1.08 16.84
CA GLN A 9 -10.64 0.58 15.49
C GLN A 9 -10.25 1.59 14.39
N HIS A 10 -10.52 2.89 14.56
CA HIS A 10 -10.12 3.89 13.55
C HIS A 10 -8.61 4.01 13.43
N ILE A 11 -7.90 3.92 14.55
CA ILE A 11 -6.43 3.87 14.59
C ILE A 11 -5.94 2.61 13.88
N GLU A 12 -6.48 1.44 14.20
CA GLU A 12 -6.08 0.17 13.57
C GLU A 12 -6.31 0.18 12.04
N ILE A 13 -7.45 0.73 11.58
CA ILE A 13 -7.78 0.85 10.16
C ILE A 13 -6.73 1.72 9.47
N ALA A 14 -6.47 2.92 9.99
CA ALA A 14 -5.52 3.84 9.40
C ALA A 14 -4.08 3.30 9.43
N GLU A 15 -3.66 2.64 10.51
CA GLU A 15 -2.36 1.96 10.59
C GLU A 15 -2.23 0.84 9.56
N THR A 16 -3.29 0.05 9.36
CA THR A 16 -3.28 -1.03 8.37
C THR A 16 -3.19 -0.46 6.95
N PHE A 17 -3.83 0.69 6.67
CA PHE A 17 -3.68 1.39 5.38
C PHE A 17 -2.27 1.93 5.17
N VAL A 18 -1.69 2.59 6.17
CA VAL A 18 -0.30 3.08 6.11
C VAL A 18 0.65 1.92 5.82
N ARG A 19 0.51 0.82 6.56
CA ARG A 19 1.36 -0.37 6.35
C ARG A 19 1.20 -0.95 4.94
N LEU A 20 -0.03 -1.04 4.43
CA LEU A 20 -0.29 -1.51 3.07
C LEU A 20 0.40 -0.63 2.02
N TYR A 21 0.26 0.69 2.13
CA TYR A 21 0.83 1.63 1.16
C TYR A 21 2.36 1.74 1.25
N VAL A 22 2.93 1.57 2.44
CA VAL A 22 4.39 1.44 2.62
C VAL A 22 4.90 0.19 1.89
N PHE A 23 4.30 -0.98 2.10
CA PHE A 23 4.74 -2.21 1.43
C PHE A 23 4.55 -2.16 -0.09
N LEU A 24 3.46 -1.56 -0.57
CA LEU A 24 3.29 -1.33 -2.02
C LEU A 24 4.36 -0.38 -2.56
N THR A 25 4.71 0.68 -1.83
CA THR A 25 5.78 1.61 -2.24
C THR A 25 7.12 0.89 -2.29
N GLN A 26 7.47 0.10 -1.27
CA GLN A 26 8.70 -0.72 -1.24
C GLN A 26 8.75 -1.73 -2.39
N TYR A 27 7.61 -2.33 -2.74
CA TYR A 27 7.51 -3.19 -3.91
C TYR A 27 7.83 -2.44 -5.21
N ILE A 28 7.33 -1.21 -5.36
CA ILE A 28 7.66 -0.35 -6.50
C ILE A 28 9.14 0.08 -6.48
N ASP A 29 9.70 0.42 -5.33
CA ASP A 29 11.13 0.77 -5.14
C ASP A 29 12.04 -0.33 -5.68
N ARG A 30 11.71 -1.60 -5.40
CA ARG A 30 12.48 -2.76 -5.89
C ARG A 30 12.29 -3.06 -7.37
N CYS A 31 11.15 -2.67 -7.93
CA CYS A 31 10.91 -2.77 -9.37
C CYS A 31 11.82 -1.81 -10.15
N GLU A 32 12.11 -0.64 -9.59
CA GLU A 32 12.94 0.40 -10.20
C GLU A 32 14.44 0.26 -9.88
N ASP A 33 14.80 -0.17 -8.67
CA ASP A 33 16.17 -0.18 -8.19
C ASP A 33 16.64 -1.58 -7.76
N GLU A 34 17.71 -2.06 -8.38
CA GLU A 34 18.35 -3.33 -8.02
C GLU A 34 19.08 -3.26 -6.66
N ALA A 35 19.49 -2.08 -6.19
CA ALA A 35 20.10 -1.91 -4.87
C ALA A 35 19.08 -2.17 -3.75
N GLN A 36 17.84 -1.72 -3.92
CA GLN A 36 16.72 -1.98 -3.00
C GLN A 36 16.37 -3.47 -2.89
N ARG A 37 16.71 -4.28 -3.91
CA ARG A 37 16.52 -5.74 -3.84
C ARG A 37 17.47 -6.43 -2.87
N LYS A 38 18.61 -5.81 -2.56
CA LYS A 38 19.67 -6.39 -1.70
C LYS A 38 19.49 -6.07 -0.22
N GLU A 39 18.80 -4.97 0.11
CA GLU A 39 18.68 -4.46 1.47
C GLU A 39 17.61 -5.20 2.30
N TYR A 40 16.57 -5.71 1.63
CA TYR A 40 15.47 -6.43 2.27
C TYR A 40 15.10 -7.72 1.52
N PRO A 41 14.83 -8.86 2.18
CA PRO A 41 14.47 -10.08 1.47
C PRO A 41 13.14 -9.96 0.73
N GLU A 42 13.09 -10.38 -0.53
CA GLU A 42 11.85 -10.36 -1.34
C GLU A 42 10.74 -11.19 -0.68
N GLU A 43 11.09 -12.35 -0.13
CA GLU A 43 10.15 -13.26 0.51
C GLU A 43 9.46 -12.63 1.72
N GLU A 44 10.20 -11.87 2.52
CA GLU A 44 9.65 -11.17 3.68
C GLU A 44 8.72 -10.03 3.25
N LEU A 45 9.10 -9.26 2.23
CA LEU A 45 8.22 -8.22 1.67
C LEU A 45 6.92 -8.82 1.14
N GLN A 46 7.01 -9.87 0.34
CA GLN A 46 5.83 -10.52 -0.24
C GLN A 46 4.93 -11.10 0.86
N LYS A 47 5.52 -11.71 1.89
CA LYS A 47 4.78 -12.20 3.05
C LYS A 47 4.03 -11.07 3.76
N HIS A 48 4.71 -10.00 4.14
CA HIS A 48 4.06 -8.90 4.87
C HIS A 48 3.04 -8.14 4.02
N LEU A 49 3.31 -7.96 2.73
CA LEU A 49 2.35 -7.35 1.80
C LEU A 49 1.09 -8.21 1.66
N SER A 50 1.25 -9.53 1.52
CA SER A 50 0.15 -10.50 1.47
C SER A 50 -0.68 -10.47 2.75
N GLU A 51 -0.04 -10.59 3.92
CA GLU A 51 -0.70 -10.56 5.23
C GLU A 51 -1.45 -9.24 5.46
N THR A 52 -0.80 -8.11 5.16
CA THR A 52 -1.40 -6.78 5.34
C THR A 52 -2.57 -6.57 4.39
N ARG A 53 -2.45 -6.99 3.13
CA ARG A 53 -3.56 -6.93 2.15
C ARG A 53 -4.73 -7.79 2.63
N ALA A 54 -4.49 -9.02 3.07
CA ALA A 54 -5.54 -9.91 3.57
C ALA A 54 -6.27 -9.30 4.78
N LYS A 55 -5.52 -8.76 5.75
CA LYS A 55 -6.08 -8.05 6.91
C LYS A 55 -6.93 -6.84 6.47
N MET A 56 -6.42 -6.03 5.55
CA MET A 56 -7.19 -4.88 5.04
C MET A 56 -8.47 -5.31 4.32
N MET A 57 -8.42 -6.40 3.53
CA MET A 57 -9.60 -6.92 2.86
C MET A 57 -10.66 -7.42 3.82
N ASP A 58 -10.26 -7.95 4.97
CA ASP A 58 -11.14 -8.37 6.05
C ASP A 58 -11.80 -7.16 6.72
N ILE A 59 -11.00 -6.17 7.14
CA ILE A 59 -11.47 -4.90 7.71
C ILE A 59 -12.49 -4.23 6.79
N LEU A 60 -12.22 -4.17 5.50
CA LEU A 60 -13.07 -3.49 4.52
C LEU A 60 -14.29 -4.33 4.07
N LYS A 61 -14.51 -5.55 4.59
CA LYS A 61 -15.69 -6.35 4.23
C LYS A 61 -17.01 -5.61 4.47
N VAL A 62 -17.06 -4.75 5.48
CA VAL A 62 -18.24 -3.92 5.80
C VAL A 62 -18.46 -2.75 4.84
N ASN A 63 -17.47 -2.41 4.01
CA ASN A 63 -17.55 -1.36 3.00
C ASN A 63 -17.07 -1.89 1.63
N PRO A 64 -17.94 -2.58 0.87
CA PRO A 64 -17.55 -3.25 -0.37
C PRO A 64 -17.04 -2.29 -1.45
N VAL A 65 -17.48 -1.03 -1.43
CA VAL A 65 -17.03 -0.01 -2.39
C VAL A 65 -15.58 0.36 -2.13
N VAL A 66 -15.21 0.64 -0.88
CA VAL A 66 -13.82 0.96 -0.52
C VAL A 66 -12.94 -0.28 -0.71
N LYS A 67 -13.42 -1.45 -0.30
CA LYS A 67 -12.73 -2.73 -0.54
C LYS A 67 -12.35 -2.90 -2.01
N GLY A 68 -13.32 -2.80 -2.93
CA GLY A 68 -13.07 -2.97 -4.36
C GLY A 68 -12.12 -1.94 -4.95
N LYS A 69 -12.06 -0.72 -4.39
CA LYS A 69 -11.08 0.30 -4.80
C LYS A 69 -9.66 -0.10 -4.40
N VAL A 70 -9.48 -0.55 -3.16
CA VAL A 70 -8.18 -0.96 -2.62
C VAL A 70 -7.68 -2.23 -3.31
N GLU A 71 -8.57 -3.20 -3.58
CA GLU A 71 -8.23 -4.41 -4.34
C GLU A 71 -7.68 -4.07 -5.72
N LYS A 72 -8.40 -3.25 -6.49
CA LYS A 72 -7.97 -2.82 -7.82
C LYS A 72 -6.65 -2.05 -7.80
N GLU A 73 -6.44 -1.22 -6.77
CA GLU A 73 -5.17 -0.51 -6.58
C GLU A 73 -4.01 -1.48 -6.33
N CYS A 74 -4.17 -2.44 -5.41
CA CYS A 74 -3.17 -3.47 -5.16
C CYS A 74 -2.87 -4.30 -6.41
N GLU A 75 -3.91 -4.77 -7.10
CA GLU A 75 -3.79 -5.57 -8.32
C GLU A 75 -3.06 -4.81 -9.43
N ARG A 76 -3.38 -3.51 -9.60
CA ARG A 76 -2.74 -2.65 -10.59
C ARG A 76 -1.24 -2.53 -10.32
N VAL A 77 -0.85 -2.20 -9.09
CA VAL A 77 0.57 -2.07 -8.70
C VAL A 77 1.32 -3.39 -8.89
N LEU A 78 0.77 -4.50 -8.39
CA LEU A 78 1.40 -5.82 -8.50
C LEU A 78 1.53 -6.29 -9.94
N THR A 79 0.51 -6.04 -10.77
CA THR A 79 0.56 -6.38 -12.20
C THR A 79 1.60 -5.56 -12.94
N LEU A 80 1.70 -4.27 -12.64
CA LEU A 80 2.70 -3.38 -13.24
C LEU A 80 4.12 -3.76 -12.82
N GLY A 81 4.35 -4.07 -11.54
CA GLY A 81 5.65 -4.56 -11.07
C GLY A 81 6.04 -5.89 -11.70
N ALA A 82 5.13 -6.84 -11.80
CA ALA A 82 5.39 -8.09 -12.51
C ALA A 82 5.72 -7.87 -14.01
N LYS A 83 5.12 -6.86 -14.65
CA LYS A 83 5.43 -6.49 -16.04
C LYS A 83 6.80 -5.82 -16.17
N SER A 84 7.19 -4.96 -15.23
CA SER A 84 8.48 -4.27 -15.27
C SER A 84 9.67 -5.24 -15.18
N LEU A 85 9.47 -6.41 -14.57
CA LEU A 85 10.46 -7.48 -14.47
C LEU A 85 10.63 -8.31 -15.76
N LYS A 86 9.70 -8.24 -16.73
CA LYS A 86 9.73 -9.08 -17.94
C LYS A 86 10.64 -8.56 -19.07
N GLY A 87 11.25 -7.39 -18.91
CA GLY A 87 12.16 -6.78 -19.91
C GLY A 87 11.45 -6.19 -21.14
N GLY A 88 12.22 -5.62 -22.08
CA GLY A 88 11.69 -5.06 -23.33
C GLY A 88 10.99 -3.70 -23.21
N THR A 89 10.25 -3.29 -24.24
CA THR A 89 9.46 -2.03 -24.27
C THR A 89 8.38 -1.97 -23.19
N ASP A 90 7.83 -3.14 -22.84
CA ASP A 90 6.84 -3.29 -21.77
C ASP A 90 7.40 -2.91 -20.40
N LYS A 91 8.72 -3.08 -20.18
CA LYS A 91 9.40 -2.63 -18.96
C LYS A 91 9.36 -1.11 -18.83
N VAL A 92 9.73 -0.38 -19.87
CA VAL A 92 9.83 1.10 -19.81
C VAL A 92 8.45 1.71 -19.56
N ALA A 93 7.43 1.25 -20.28
CA ALA A 93 6.06 1.71 -20.08
C ALA A 93 5.53 1.35 -18.68
N ALA A 94 5.84 0.15 -18.17
CA ALA A 94 5.43 -0.24 -16.82
C ALA A 94 6.12 0.59 -15.73
N LEU A 95 7.42 0.92 -15.88
CA LEU A 95 8.17 1.72 -14.92
C LEU A 95 7.67 3.16 -14.84
N ASP A 96 7.30 3.77 -15.97
CA ASP A 96 6.72 5.13 -15.98
C ASP A 96 5.40 5.19 -15.19
N VAL A 97 4.52 4.22 -15.44
CA VAL A 97 3.24 4.12 -14.71
C VAL A 97 3.48 3.80 -13.22
N LEU A 98 4.46 2.95 -12.90
CA LEU A 98 4.84 2.65 -11.51
C LEU A 98 5.34 3.90 -10.78
N GLY A 99 6.08 4.79 -11.44
CA GLY A 99 6.50 6.07 -10.89
C GLY A 99 5.30 6.95 -10.51
N ALA A 100 4.27 7.01 -11.36
CA ALA A 100 3.04 7.73 -11.06
C ALA A 100 2.27 7.10 -9.87
N GLU A 101 2.14 5.77 -9.84
CA GLU A 101 1.52 5.06 -8.71
C GLU A 101 2.29 5.30 -7.40
N ARG A 102 3.62 5.31 -7.44
CA ARG A 102 4.45 5.61 -6.27
C ARG A 102 4.12 6.97 -5.67
N VAL A 103 3.98 8.01 -6.50
CA VAL A 103 3.64 9.36 -6.02
C VAL A 103 2.27 9.34 -5.33
N VAL A 104 1.28 8.66 -5.92
CA VAL A 104 -0.05 8.53 -5.32
C VAL A 104 0.00 7.81 -3.98
N LEU A 105 0.71 6.68 -3.89
CA LEU A 105 0.85 5.92 -2.65
C LEU A 105 1.58 6.69 -1.56
N LYS A 106 2.64 7.43 -1.90
CA LYS A 106 3.35 8.31 -0.95
C LYS A 106 2.44 9.40 -0.41
N ASN A 107 1.67 10.06 -1.26
CA ASN A 107 0.73 11.11 -0.84
C ASN A 107 -0.36 10.55 0.10
N LYS A 108 -0.93 9.38 -0.21
CA LYS A 108 -1.89 8.70 0.66
C LYS A 108 -1.28 8.31 2.01
N THR A 109 -0.04 7.82 1.98
CA THR A 109 0.69 7.43 3.20
C THR A 109 0.90 8.63 4.11
N ILE A 110 1.38 9.77 3.57
CA ILE A 110 1.56 11.01 4.33
C ILE A 110 0.24 11.47 4.96
N ALA A 111 -0.83 11.56 4.16
CA ALA A 111 -2.13 12.00 4.66
C ALA A 111 -2.68 11.10 5.77
N LEU A 112 -2.51 9.79 5.66
CA LEU A 112 -2.93 8.83 6.70
C LEU A 112 -2.02 8.85 7.93
N SER A 113 -0.73 9.09 7.76
CA SER A 113 0.21 9.29 8.88
C SER A 113 -0.12 10.55 9.68
N ASP A 114 -0.46 11.65 9.00
CA ASP A 114 -0.91 12.88 9.67
C ASP A 114 -2.24 12.64 10.41
N LEU A 115 -3.17 11.92 9.77
CA LEU A 115 -4.43 11.54 10.39
C LEU A 115 -4.22 10.66 11.64
N LEU A 116 -3.30 9.70 11.57
CA LEU A 116 -2.92 8.87 12.73
C LEU A 116 -2.32 9.71 13.86
N ALA A 117 -1.52 10.72 13.54
CA ALA A 117 -0.98 11.64 14.55
C ALA A 117 -2.11 12.40 15.26
N VAL A 118 -3.11 12.87 14.51
CA VAL A 118 -4.32 13.50 15.08
C VAL A 118 -5.10 12.52 15.95
N TYR A 119 -5.32 11.29 15.46
CA TYR A 119 -6.05 10.25 16.20
C TYR A 119 -5.39 9.85 17.51
N ARG A 120 -4.05 9.90 17.59
CA ARG A 120 -3.28 9.58 18.80
C ARG A 120 -3.12 10.75 19.77
N ALA A 121 -3.46 11.96 19.34
CA ALA A 121 -3.40 13.16 20.18
C ALA A 121 -4.70 13.41 20.97
N LEU A 122 -5.76 12.64 20.65
CA LEU A 122 -7.07 12.65 21.32
C LEU A 122 -7.16 11.47 22.30
#